data_AF-A0AAW2X984-F1
#
_entry.id   AF-A0AAW2X984-F1
#
_cell.length_a   1.000
_cell.length_b   1.000
_cell.length_c   1.000
_cell.angle_alpha   90.00
_cell.angle_beta   90.00
_cell.angle_gamma   90.00
#
_symmetry.space_group_name_H-M   'P 1'
#
loop_
_entity.id
_entity.type
_entity.pdbx_description
1 polymer ?
#
loop_
_entity_poly.entity_id
_entity_poly.type
_entity_poly.pdbx_seq_one_letter_code
_entity_poly.pdbx_strand_id
1 'polypeptide(L)'
;MPFQFNPVNAGLRELTLDMLQMKTGEALALTSILGLHVLLAEDDRVDAHFGLRRSNDVKECKRMNEFLEMVKSIGPKAMLLVEQESNHNSSRLIDRFVEGLHFYSALFDSADAAFGGLSCPDRTVLEEMLGRKLRTLWLEKGWRGRQDMKGIQCGP
;
A
#
# COMPACT_ATOMS: atom_id res chain seq x y z
N MET A 1 -28.17 -7.49 -19.34
CA MET A 1 -27.58 -6.15 -19.22
C MET A 1 -26.46 -6.02 -20.24
N PRO A 2 -26.34 -4.91 -20.98
CA PRO A 2 -25.16 -4.66 -21.81
C PRO A 2 -23.93 -4.46 -20.91
N PHE A 3 -22.81 -5.09 -21.26
CA PHE A 3 -21.56 -5.04 -20.50
C PHE A 3 -20.37 -4.96 -21.48
N GLN A 4 -19.37 -4.15 -21.12
CA GLN A 4 -18.13 -4.00 -21.87
C GLN A 4 -16.95 -4.03 -20.88
N PHE A 5 -15.89 -4.76 -21.23
CA PHE A 5 -14.66 -4.82 -20.45
C PHE A 5 -13.49 -4.33 -21.32
N ASN A 6 -12.76 -3.33 -20.83
CA ASN A 6 -11.62 -2.72 -21.52
C ASN A 6 -10.35 -2.94 -20.68
N PRO A 7 -9.53 -3.96 -20.99
CA PRO A 7 -8.30 -4.21 -20.23
C PRO A 7 -7.24 -3.15 -20.53
N VAL A 8 -6.59 -2.65 -19.48
CA VAL A 8 -5.42 -1.78 -19.57
C VAL A 8 -4.22 -2.52 -18.99
N ASN A 9 -3.21 -2.79 -19.81
CA ASN A 9 -1.98 -3.46 -19.39
C ASN A 9 -0.89 -2.43 -19.09
N ALA A 10 -1.04 -1.72 -17.97
CA ALA A 10 -0.07 -0.73 -17.51
C ALA A 10 0.05 -0.78 -15.98
N GLY A 11 1.27 -0.52 -15.48
CA GLY A 11 1.47 -0.30 -14.06
C GLY A 11 0.92 1.06 -13.63
N LEU A 12 0.60 1.22 -12.34
CA LEU A 12 0.03 2.48 -11.82
C LEU A 12 0.95 3.70 -12.04
N ARG A 13 2.26 3.47 -12.21
CA ARG A 13 3.27 4.51 -12.48
C ARG A 13 3.28 4.99 -13.94
N GLU A 14 2.71 4.20 -14.84
CA GLU A 14 2.70 4.45 -16.29
C GLU A 14 1.28 4.77 -16.80
N LEU A 15 0.28 4.69 -15.91
CA LEU A 15 -1.12 4.92 -16.23
C LEU A 15 -1.34 6.38 -16.63
N THR A 16 -1.88 6.59 -17.83
CA THR A 16 -2.34 7.90 -18.30
C THR A 16 -3.85 7.88 -18.56
N LEU A 17 -4.48 9.06 -18.57
CA LEU A 17 -5.93 9.18 -18.78
C LEU A 17 -6.40 8.63 -20.13
N ASP A 18 -5.58 8.79 -21.16
CA ASP A 18 -5.91 8.33 -22.52
C ASP A 18 -6.08 6.80 -22.58
N MET A 19 -5.41 6.06 -21.69
CA MET A 19 -5.53 4.60 -21.59
C MET A 19 -6.90 4.16 -21.07
N LEU A 20 -7.59 5.00 -20.30
CA LEU A 20 -8.86 4.66 -19.64
C LEU A 20 -10.07 4.75 -20.57
N GLN A 21 -9.91 5.31 -21.78
CA GLN A 21 -10.95 5.43 -22.82
C GLN A 21 -12.29 5.96 -22.29
N MET A 22 -12.21 7.01 -21.47
CA MET A 22 -13.37 7.54 -20.74
C MET A 22 -14.36 8.22 -21.69
N LYS A 23 -15.64 7.93 -21.51
CA LYS A 23 -16.72 8.57 -22.27
C LYS A 23 -17.40 9.65 -21.46
N THR A 24 -17.60 10.80 -22.07
CA THR A 24 -18.33 11.91 -21.44
C THR A 24 -19.77 11.49 -21.13
N GLY A 25 -20.23 11.79 -19.91
CA GLY A 25 -21.60 11.52 -19.47
C GLY A 25 -21.80 10.22 -18.68
N GLU A 26 -20.77 9.37 -18.59
CA GLU A 26 -20.82 8.16 -17.77
C GLU A 26 -20.51 8.45 -16.30
N ALA A 27 -21.15 7.71 -15.39
CA ALA A 27 -20.82 7.73 -13.97
C ALA A 27 -19.59 6.86 -13.72
N LEU A 28 -18.57 7.45 -13.10
CA LEU A 28 -17.31 6.77 -12.84
C LEU A 28 -17.20 6.37 -11.37
N ALA A 29 -16.77 5.13 -11.13
CA ALA A 29 -16.39 4.65 -9.82
C ALA A 29 -14.97 4.09 -9.89
N LEU A 30 -14.10 4.53 -8.99
CA LEU A 30 -12.73 4.06 -8.90
C LEU A 30 -12.61 3.11 -7.72
N THR A 31 -11.97 1.96 -7.93
CA THR A 31 -11.63 1.02 -6.84
C THR A 31 -10.14 0.75 -6.88
N SER A 32 -9.45 1.05 -5.79
CA SER A 32 -8.04 0.71 -5.61
C SER A 32 -7.91 -0.21 -4.38
N ILE A 33 -7.31 -1.38 -4.60
CA ILE A 33 -7.12 -2.39 -3.56
C ILE A 33 -5.63 -2.74 -3.53
N LEU A 34 -4.98 -2.40 -2.41
CA LEU A 34 -3.55 -2.62 -2.16
C LEU A 34 -2.69 -2.17 -3.34
N GLY A 35 -3.01 -1.02 -3.93
CA GLY A 35 -2.45 -0.57 -5.21
C GLY A 35 -1.68 0.74 -5.08
N LEU A 36 -2.14 1.66 -4.23
CA LEU A 36 -1.58 3.02 -4.14
C LEU A 36 -0.22 3.04 -3.45
N HIS A 37 0.06 2.10 -2.53
CA HIS A 37 1.34 2.05 -1.82
C HIS A 37 2.58 1.97 -2.75
N VAL A 38 2.43 1.51 -4.00
CA VAL A 38 3.50 1.51 -5.00
C VAL A 38 3.97 2.92 -5.41
N LEU A 39 3.09 3.93 -5.29
CA LEU A 39 3.39 5.32 -5.63
C LEU A 39 4.10 6.06 -4.49
N LEU A 40 4.03 5.53 -3.27
CA LEU A 40 4.71 6.10 -2.10
C LEU A 40 6.21 5.81 -2.08
N ALA A 41 6.67 4.77 -2.79
CA ALA A 41 8.03 4.26 -2.71
C ALA A 41 9.13 5.13 -3.39
N GLU A 42 8.91 6.43 -3.57
CA GLU A 42 9.94 7.35 -4.06
C GLU A 42 10.63 8.14 -2.95
N ASP A 43 11.97 8.02 -2.95
CA ASP A 43 13.00 8.84 -2.30
C ASP A 43 13.29 8.63 -0.81
N ASP A 44 13.31 7.38 -0.33
CA ASP A 44 13.69 7.07 1.06
C ASP A 44 15.22 6.90 1.16
N ARG A 45 15.94 8.01 1.32
CA ARG A 45 17.25 7.94 1.99
C ARG A 45 16.96 7.65 3.46
N VAL A 46 17.13 6.38 3.86
CA VAL A 46 17.05 6.01 5.28
C VAL A 46 18.20 6.71 5.99
N ASP A 47 17.90 7.66 6.87
CA ASP A 47 18.90 8.19 7.77
C ASP A 47 19.28 7.05 8.73
N ALA A 48 20.47 6.48 8.55
CA ALA A 48 21.06 5.49 9.45
C ALA A 48 21.41 6.07 10.85
N HIS A 49 20.88 7.26 11.19
CA HIS A 49 21.10 7.89 12.47
C HIS A 49 20.22 7.23 13.53
N PHE A 50 20.86 6.61 14.52
CA PHE A 50 20.27 6.29 15.83
C PHE A 50 19.89 7.54 16.65
N GLY A 51 19.73 8.69 16.00
CA GLY A 51 19.51 10.00 16.62
C GLY A 51 18.10 10.17 17.17
N LEU A 52 18.02 10.84 18.32
CA LEU A 52 16.81 11.13 19.10
C LEU A 52 15.97 12.28 18.51
N ARG A 53 16.05 12.56 17.21
CA ARG A 53 15.37 13.71 16.59
C ARG A 53 14.16 13.25 15.80
N ARG A 54 12.96 13.57 16.31
CA ARG A 54 11.70 13.44 15.57
C ARG A 54 11.65 14.57 14.53
N SER A 55 11.87 14.27 13.25
CA SER A 55 11.29 15.10 12.18
C SER A 55 9.86 14.59 11.98
N ASN A 56 8.89 15.47 12.14
CA ASN A 56 7.48 15.22 11.83
C ASN A 56 7.16 15.58 10.37
N ASP A 57 8.16 15.64 9.50
CA ASP A 57 7.94 16.08 8.12
C ASP A 57 7.15 15.01 7.36
N VAL A 58 5.92 15.36 6.98
CA VAL A 58 5.12 14.57 6.06
C VAL A 58 5.85 14.59 4.72
N LYS A 59 6.56 13.50 4.43
CA LYS A 59 7.26 13.34 3.15
C LYS A 59 6.23 13.33 2.02
N GLU A 60 6.22 14.39 1.21
CA GLU A 60 5.30 14.53 0.09
C GLU A 60 5.75 13.62 -1.07
N CYS A 61 4.92 12.64 -1.43
CA CYS A 61 5.24 11.71 -2.50
C CYS A 61 4.74 12.29 -3.83
N LYS A 62 5.64 12.92 -4.61
CA LYS A 62 5.31 13.59 -5.87
C LYS A 62 4.38 12.76 -6.78
N ARG A 63 4.71 11.47 -7.00
CA ARG A 63 3.89 10.56 -7.81
C ARG A 63 2.50 10.27 -7.25
N MET A 64 2.37 10.19 -5.93
CA MET A 64 1.07 10.01 -5.30
C MET A 64 0.20 11.24 -5.59
N ASN A 65 0.76 12.44 -5.44
CA ASN A 65 0.04 13.67 -5.72
C ASN A 65 -0.36 13.75 -7.19
N GLU A 66 0.55 13.47 -8.14
CA GLU A 66 0.23 13.45 -9.57
C GLU A 66 -0.91 12.48 -9.89
N PHE A 67 -0.91 11.29 -9.29
CA PHE A 67 -2.00 10.33 -9.45
C PHE A 67 -3.32 10.82 -8.86
N LEU A 68 -3.30 11.38 -7.65
CA LEU A 68 -4.51 11.90 -7.01
C LEU A 68 -5.09 13.10 -7.77
N GLU A 69 -4.24 13.97 -8.33
CA GLU A 69 -4.68 15.07 -9.21
C GLU A 69 -5.31 14.53 -10.50
N MET A 70 -4.73 13.49 -11.10
CA MET A 70 -5.33 12.79 -12.23
C MET A 70 -6.71 12.21 -11.87
N VAL A 71 -6.83 11.53 -10.72
CA VAL A 71 -8.11 10.98 -10.23
C VAL A 71 -9.13 12.10 -9.96
N LYS A 72 -8.72 13.24 -9.41
CA LYS A 72 -9.61 14.39 -9.23
C LYS A 72 -10.09 14.95 -10.56
N SER A 73 -9.21 15.04 -11.56
CA SER A 73 -9.53 15.61 -12.88
C SER A 73 -10.62 14.84 -13.62
N ILE A 74 -10.77 13.54 -13.35
CA ILE A 74 -11.81 12.69 -13.95
C ILE A 74 -13.13 12.68 -13.17
N GLY A 75 -13.17 13.32 -11.99
CA GLY A 75 -14.39 13.53 -11.20
C GLY A 75 -15.19 12.25 -10.92
N PRO A 76 -14.61 11.22 -10.29
CA PRO A 76 -15.36 10.00 -9.98
C PRO A 76 -16.48 10.30 -9.00
N LYS A 77 -17.63 9.64 -9.16
CA LYS A 77 -18.75 9.77 -8.22
C LYS A 77 -18.48 9.04 -6.90
N ALA A 78 -17.64 8.02 -6.93
CA ALA A 78 -17.19 7.28 -5.76
C ALA A 78 -15.77 6.76 -5.95
N MET A 79 -14.99 6.75 -4.88
CA MET A 79 -13.68 6.13 -4.82
C MET A 79 -13.65 5.18 -3.62
N LEU A 80 -13.42 3.89 -3.87
CA LEU A 80 -13.15 2.88 -2.85
C LEU A 80 -11.64 2.68 -2.77
N LEU A 81 -11.10 2.89 -1.57
CA LEU A 81 -9.69 2.67 -1.28
C LEU A 81 -9.57 1.61 -0.18
N VAL A 82 -8.85 0.53 -0.50
CA VAL A 82 -8.51 -0.53 0.45
C VAL A 82 -7.00 -0.61 0.51
N GLU A 83 -6.40 -0.17 1.61
CA GLU A 83 -4.95 -0.24 1.84
C GLU A 83 -4.66 -0.90 3.18
N GLN A 84 -3.42 -1.36 3.34
CA GLN A 84 -2.96 -1.94 4.60
C GLN A 84 -2.67 -0.82 5.61
N GLU A 85 -3.34 -0.88 6.76
CA GLU A 85 -3.18 0.08 7.84
C GLU A 85 -1.93 -0.25 8.68
N SER A 86 -0.79 0.31 8.30
CA SER A 86 0.45 0.21 9.09
C SER A 86 1.40 1.35 8.74
N ASN A 87 2.08 1.90 9.73
CA ASN A 87 3.06 2.97 9.51
C ASN A 87 4.47 2.41 9.29
N HIS A 88 4.70 1.77 8.16
CA HIS A 88 6.03 1.28 7.78
C HIS A 88 6.93 2.36 7.16
N ASN A 89 6.50 3.63 7.17
CA ASN A 89 7.25 4.76 6.62
C ASN A 89 7.90 5.65 7.70
N SER A 90 8.04 5.17 8.94
CA SER A 90 8.78 5.94 9.95
C SER A 90 10.23 6.16 9.50
N SER A 91 10.80 7.37 9.64
CA SER A 91 12.20 7.61 9.27
C SER A 91 13.20 6.75 10.06
N ARG A 92 12.77 6.16 11.18
CA ARG A 92 13.59 5.33 12.05
C ARG A 92 13.35 3.85 11.79
N LEU A 93 14.43 3.12 11.51
CA LEU A 93 14.40 1.68 11.25
C LEU A 93 13.74 0.89 12.39
N ILE A 94 14.02 1.27 13.64
CA ILE A 94 13.45 0.58 14.81
C ILE A 94 11.94 0.74 14.89
N ASP A 95 11.41 1.91 14.53
CA ASP A 95 9.97 2.16 14.54
C ASP A 95 9.31 1.36 13.41
N ARG A 96 9.93 1.28 12.22
CA ARG A 96 9.45 0.39 11.13
C ARG A 96 9.43 -1.09 11.55
N PHE A 97 10.46 -1.52 12.27
CA PHE A 97 10.61 -2.90 12.73
C PHE A 97 9.54 -3.27 13.76
N VAL A 98 9.37 -2.44 14.79
CA VAL A 98 8.39 -2.68 15.87
C VAL A 98 6.97 -2.62 15.30
N GLU A 99 6.67 -1.63 14.47
CA GLU A 99 5.36 -1.53 13.79
C GLU A 99 5.11 -2.72 12.86
N GLY A 100 6.14 -3.15 12.11
CA GLY A 100 6.13 -4.36 11.30
C GLY A 100 5.76 -5.60 12.12
N LEU A 101 6.43 -5.82 13.25
CA LEU A 101 6.15 -6.95 14.12
C LEU A 101 4.73 -6.93 14.66
N HIS A 102 4.24 -5.80 15.16
CA HIS A 102 2.87 -5.70 15.65
C HIS A 102 1.85 -6.00 14.57
N PHE A 103 2.05 -5.43 13.37
CA PHE A 103 1.15 -5.64 12.25
C PHE A 103 1.10 -7.12 11.81
N TYR A 104 2.26 -7.75 11.57
CA TYR A 104 2.28 -9.15 11.14
C TYR A 104 1.84 -10.10 12.25
N SER A 105 2.15 -9.82 13.52
CA SER A 105 1.63 -10.60 14.66
C SER A 105 0.10 -10.64 14.64
N ALA A 106 -0.56 -9.49 14.50
CA ALA A 106 -2.01 -9.44 14.43
C ALA A 106 -2.58 -10.22 13.23
N LEU A 107 -1.90 -10.21 12.06
CA LEU A 107 -2.30 -11.03 10.92
C LEU A 107 -2.17 -12.53 11.19
N PHE A 108 -1.07 -12.97 11.81
CA PHE A 108 -0.91 -14.38 12.19
C PHE A 108 -1.93 -14.81 13.24
N ASP A 109 -2.21 -13.98 14.24
CA ASP A 109 -3.25 -14.24 15.24
C ASP A 109 -4.64 -14.33 14.60
N SER A 110 -4.94 -13.45 13.63
CA SER A 110 -6.20 -13.50 12.88
C SER A 110 -6.33 -14.76 12.02
N ALA A 111 -5.22 -15.23 11.43
CA ALA A 111 -5.20 -16.46 10.64
C ALA A 111 -5.39 -17.69 11.54
N ASP A 112 -4.76 -17.72 12.71
CA ASP A 112 -4.94 -18.77 13.71
C ASP A 112 -6.42 -18.85 14.16
N ALA A 113 -7.03 -17.69 14.47
CA ALA A 113 -8.44 -17.60 14.84
C ALA A 113 -9.41 -18.01 13.72
N ALA A 114 -9.09 -17.71 12.46
CA ALA A 114 -9.97 -17.97 11.31
C ALA A 114 -9.90 -19.42 10.80
N PHE A 115 -8.71 -20.03 10.78
CA PHE A 115 -8.49 -21.33 10.14
C PHE A 115 -8.32 -22.51 11.12
N GLY A 116 -8.25 -22.24 12.43
CA GLY A 116 -7.94 -23.26 13.42
C GLY A 116 -6.49 -23.75 13.32
N GLY A 117 -6.19 -24.92 13.88
CA GLY A 117 -4.82 -25.43 14.03
C GLY A 117 -3.99 -25.58 12.74
N LEU A 118 -2.69 -25.83 12.92
CA LEU A 118 -1.63 -25.80 11.88
C LEU A 118 -1.80 -26.78 10.70
N SER A 119 -2.78 -27.70 10.75
CA SER A 119 -3.01 -28.69 9.69
C SER A 119 -3.90 -28.20 8.54
N CYS A 120 -4.39 -26.95 8.59
CA CYS A 120 -5.19 -26.37 7.52
C CYS A 120 -4.28 -25.94 6.33
N PRO A 121 -4.43 -26.52 5.13
CA PRO A 121 -3.60 -26.16 3.98
C PRO A 121 -3.72 -24.69 3.58
N ASP A 122 -4.93 -24.12 3.66
CA ASP A 122 -5.17 -22.71 3.32
C ASP A 122 -4.44 -21.76 4.27
N ARG A 123 -4.39 -22.12 5.56
CA ARG A 123 -3.59 -21.42 6.57
C ARG A 123 -2.11 -21.44 6.22
N THR A 124 -1.56 -22.62 5.90
CA THR A 124 -0.13 -22.74 5.53
C THR A 124 0.20 -21.87 4.33
N VAL A 125 -0.64 -21.85 3.29
CA VAL A 125 -0.44 -20.99 2.10
C VAL A 125 -0.49 -19.50 2.47
N LEU A 126 -1.45 -19.10 3.32
CA LEU A 126 -1.56 -17.72 3.80
C LEU A 126 -0.32 -17.30 4.60
N GLU A 127 0.09 -18.12 5.57
CA GLU A 127 1.26 -17.89 6.42
C GLU A 127 2.56 -17.83 5.61
N GLU A 128 2.72 -18.69 4.60
CA GLU A 128 3.86 -18.63 3.68
C GLU A 128 3.88 -17.31 2.88
N MET A 129 2.73 -16.86 2.38
CA MET A 129 2.62 -15.59 1.66
C MET A 129 2.95 -14.41 2.59
N LEU A 130 2.44 -14.41 3.82
CA LEU A 130 2.76 -13.40 4.84
C LEU A 130 4.26 -13.41 5.16
N GLY A 131 4.85 -14.59 5.35
CA GLY A 131 6.28 -14.75 5.60
C GLY A 131 7.15 -14.25 4.44
N ARG A 132 6.73 -14.43 3.18
CA ARG A 132 7.40 -13.85 2.01
C ARG A 132 7.33 -12.32 2.04
N LYS A 133 6.16 -11.73 2.32
CA LYS A 133 6.02 -10.27 2.45
C LYS A 133 6.89 -9.70 3.58
N LEU A 134 6.93 -10.37 4.73
CA LEU A 134 7.79 -10.00 5.84
C LEU A 134 9.27 -10.06 5.45
N ARG A 135 9.73 -11.14 4.79
CA ARG A 135 11.10 -11.23 4.28
C ARG A 135 11.45 -10.11 3.30
N THR A 136 10.56 -9.79 2.36
CA THR A 136 10.79 -8.68 1.43
C THR A 136 10.88 -7.33 2.16
N LEU A 137 10.05 -7.09 3.18
CA LEU A 137 10.14 -5.87 4.00
C LEU A 137 11.47 -5.78 4.78
N TRP A 138 11.99 -6.90 5.27
CA TRP A 138 13.14 -6.92 6.20
C TRP A 138 14.50 -7.11 5.49
N LEU A 139 14.57 -7.98 4.49
CA LEU A 139 15.80 -8.37 3.82
C LEU A 139 16.07 -7.57 2.54
N GLU A 140 15.05 -7.33 1.73
CA GLU A 140 15.23 -6.63 0.45
C GLU A 140 15.06 -5.12 0.59
N LYS A 141 14.15 -4.68 1.48
CA LYS A 141 13.70 -3.28 1.58
C LYS A 141 14.15 -2.56 2.85
N GLY A 142 14.65 -3.31 3.85
CA GLY A 142 15.20 -2.80 5.11
C GLY A 142 16.69 -2.45 5.08
N TRP A 143 17.45 -2.93 4.09
CA TRP A 143 18.85 -2.53 3.86
C TRP A 143 19.04 -1.67 2.59
N ARG A 144 18.12 -1.77 1.64
CA ARG A 144 18.11 -0.97 0.41
C ARG A 144 16.68 -0.53 0.15
N GLY A 145 16.34 0.64 0.71
CA GLY A 145 14.99 1.18 0.80
C GLY A 145 14.12 0.94 -0.42
N ARG A 146 12.91 0.39 -0.21
CA ARG A 146 11.71 0.59 -1.05
C ARG A 146 10.51 -0.21 -0.55
N GLN A 147 9.67 0.35 0.30
CA GLN A 147 8.21 0.40 0.12
C GLN A 147 7.62 1.08 1.34
N ASP A 148 6.94 2.18 1.06
CA ASP A 148 6.46 3.09 2.08
C ASP A 148 4.96 2.84 2.21
N MET A 149 4.56 2.33 3.37
CA MET A 149 3.16 2.16 3.74
C MET A 149 2.86 3.22 4.80
N LYS A 150 1.96 4.15 4.49
CA LYS A 150 1.48 5.14 5.45
C LYS A 150 0.13 4.64 5.96
N GLY A 151 -0.02 4.59 7.29
CA GLY A 151 -1.33 4.39 7.90
C GLY A 151 -2.26 5.55 7.53
N ILE A 152 -3.55 5.25 7.32
CA ILE A 152 -4.58 6.27 7.11
C ILE A 152 -4.95 6.81 8.49
N GLN A 153 -4.42 7.98 8.87
CA GLN A 153 -4.93 8.68 10.05
C GLN A 153 -6.25 9.34 9.68
N CYS A 154 -7.36 8.75 10.13
CA CYS A 154 -8.63 9.46 10.20
C CYS A 154 -8.54 10.47 11.35
N GLY A 155 -8.54 11.77 11.03
CA GLY A 155 -8.70 12.82 12.02
C GLY A 155 -10.12 12.82 12.63
N PRO A 156 -10.29 13.43 13.82
CA PRO A 156 -11.61 13.60 14.45
C PRO A 156 -12.55 14.49 13.63
#